data_AF-A0A452YHR5-F1
#
_entry.id   AF-A0A452YHR5-F1
#
_cell.length_a   1.000
_cell.length_b   1.000
_cell.length_c   1.000
_cell.angle_alpha   90.00
_cell.angle_beta   90.00
_cell.angle_gamma   90.00
#
_symmetry.space_group_name_H-M   'P 1'
#
loop_
_entity.id
_entity.type
_entity.pdbx_description
1 polymer ?
#
loop_
_entity_poly.entity_id
_entity_poly.type
_entity_poly.pdbx_seq_one_letter_code
_entity_poly.pdbx_strand_id
1 'polypeptide(L)'
;RRPLSSTHTHHYFPLPPPDHPPTYQPPRRPISPHRHRYRRRRSSGSRSSRGTKNSCMAGVQERQYEEFFGGFYFDEDALSKDISLDGLDKELEEHKNYDVLISILTNGEKQRDMATMVEGNLGHIEQDLIQDYIKDNDSLVLLHDQIHDCDIVLSQIGSLLSGFQVHIRSLSSELRSLHEKSLDLGVRLKNRKLAETKLAAFVEEIVAPPGLVNAIIDGEFLLAGK
;
A
#
# COMPACT_ATOMS: atom_id res chain seq x y z
N ARG A 1 33.60 -21.04 60.33
CA ARG A 1 32.84 -21.27 59.07
C ARG A 1 32.62 -19.91 58.41
N ARG A 2 33.41 -19.57 57.38
CA ARG A 2 33.19 -18.37 56.55
C ARG A 2 32.34 -18.78 55.33
N PRO A 3 31.39 -17.96 54.84
CA PRO A 3 30.75 -18.23 53.57
C PRO A 3 31.65 -17.72 52.43
N LEU A 4 31.86 -18.57 51.43
CA LEU A 4 32.51 -18.21 50.16
C LEU A 4 31.43 -17.59 49.25
N SER A 5 31.51 -16.28 48.98
CA SER A 5 30.72 -15.68 47.90
C SER A 5 31.45 -15.93 46.58
N SER A 6 30.92 -16.85 45.78
CA SER A 6 31.36 -17.06 44.40
C SER A 6 30.92 -15.88 43.54
N THR A 7 31.83 -14.97 43.21
CA THR A 7 31.61 -13.96 42.18
C THR A 7 31.93 -14.59 40.83
N HIS A 8 30.89 -15.06 40.12
CA HIS A 8 31.02 -15.52 38.74
C HIS A 8 31.15 -14.29 37.83
N THR A 9 32.38 -13.92 37.50
CA THR A 9 32.68 -12.84 36.56
C THR A 9 32.39 -13.36 35.15
N HIS A 10 31.24 -13.01 34.58
CA HIS A 10 30.95 -13.25 33.16
C HIS A 10 31.85 -12.35 32.31
N HIS A 11 32.92 -12.92 31.75
CA HIS A 11 33.65 -12.31 30.65
C HIS A 11 32.76 -12.31 29.41
N TYR A 12 32.10 -11.18 29.13
CA TYR A 12 31.50 -10.92 27.83
C TYR A 12 32.62 -10.66 26.82
N PHE A 13 32.83 -11.61 25.90
CA PHE A 13 33.53 -11.32 24.65
C PHE A 13 32.64 -10.38 23.81
N PRO A 14 33.15 -9.24 23.32
CA PRO A 14 32.39 -8.38 22.42
C PRO A 14 32.09 -9.16 21.13
N LEU A 15 30.82 -9.21 20.74
CA LEU A 15 30.42 -9.73 19.42
C LEU A 15 31.05 -8.84 18.33
N PRO A 16 31.55 -9.44 17.23
CA PRO A 16 32.00 -8.66 16.08
C PRO A 16 30.84 -7.80 15.55
N PRO A 17 31.13 -6.59 15.01
CA PRO A 17 30.08 -5.73 14.50
C PRO A 17 29.31 -6.43 13.37
N PRO A 18 28.00 -6.17 13.22
CA PRO A 18 27.23 -6.73 12.13
C PRO A 18 27.80 -6.22 10.81
N ASP A 19 28.12 -7.14 9.89
CA ASP A 19 28.49 -6.79 8.52
C ASP A 19 27.37 -5.91 7.93
N HIS A 20 27.67 -4.64 7.72
CA HIS A 20 26.75 -3.76 7.02
C HIS A 20 26.60 -4.30 5.60
N PRO A 21 25.38 -4.63 5.13
CA PRO A 21 25.19 -4.96 3.73
C PRO A 21 25.68 -3.77 2.90
N PRO A 22 26.30 -4.02 1.72
CA PRO A 22 26.79 -2.93 0.89
C PRO A 22 25.66 -1.93 0.69
N THR A 23 25.89 -0.67 1.09
CA THR A 23 24.95 0.41 0.88
C THR A 23 24.64 0.47 -0.60
N TYR A 24 23.44 0.05 -0.99
CA TYR A 24 22.97 0.14 -2.35
C TYR A 24 22.94 1.61 -2.75
N GLN A 25 23.95 2.04 -3.51
CA GLN A 25 23.92 3.33 -4.18
C GLN A 25 23.15 3.13 -5.48
N PRO A 26 21.93 3.68 -5.63
CA PRO A 26 21.22 3.57 -6.88
C PRO A 26 22.05 4.24 -7.99
N PRO A 27 22.04 3.69 -9.22
CA PRO A 27 22.72 4.30 -10.35
C PRO A 27 22.28 5.76 -10.48
N ARG A 28 23.25 6.66 -10.73
CA ARG A 28 22.98 8.09 -10.91
C ARG A 28 21.94 8.23 -12.03
N ARG A 29 20.72 8.60 -11.66
CA ARG A 29 19.66 8.90 -12.63
C ARG A 29 20.19 9.99 -13.57
N PRO A 30 20.01 9.87 -14.89
CA PRO A 30 20.15 11.01 -15.79
C PRO A 30 19.26 12.13 -15.25
N ILE A 31 19.80 13.35 -15.18
CA ILE A 31 19.06 14.52 -14.72
C ILE A 31 17.88 14.73 -15.67
N SER A 32 16.69 14.28 -15.26
CA SER A 32 15.47 14.58 -16.00
C SER A 32 15.22 16.08 -15.89
N PRO A 33 14.95 16.80 -17.00
CA PRO A 33 14.66 18.22 -16.93
C PRO A 33 13.43 18.44 -16.05
N HIS A 34 13.57 19.37 -15.12
CA HIS A 34 12.62 19.70 -14.07
C HIS A 34 11.23 20.00 -14.67
N ARG A 35 10.30 19.02 -14.64
CA ARG A 35 8.90 19.29 -14.98
C ARG A 35 8.27 20.10 -13.85
N HIS A 36 8.14 21.41 -14.06
CA HIS A 36 7.34 22.29 -13.21
C HIS A 36 5.89 21.79 -13.19
N ARG A 37 5.48 21.14 -12.08
CA ARG A 37 4.07 20.84 -11.79
C ARG A 37 3.36 22.13 -11.40
N TYR A 38 2.65 22.75 -12.35
CA TYR A 38 1.60 23.71 -12.01
C TYR A 38 0.47 22.97 -11.30
N ARG A 39 0.35 23.19 -9.99
CA ARG A 39 -0.73 22.66 -9.14
C ARG A 39 -2.01 23.46 -9.40
N ARG A 40 -2.81 23.09 -10.40
CA ARG A 40 -4.18 23.61 -10.53
C ARG A 40 -5.02 23.07 -9.37
N ARG A 41 -5.42 23.94 -8.44
CA ARG A 41 -6.49 23.67 -7.47
C ARG A 41 -7.76 23.32 -8.24
N ARG A 42 -8.26 22.08 -8.10
CA ARG A 42 -9.62 21.73 -8.50
C ARG A 42 -10.50 21.67 -7.26
N SER A 43 -11.53 22.50 -7.30
CA SER A 43 -12.63 22.61 -6.35
C SER A 43 -13.42 21.31 -6.25
N SER A 44 -13.92 21.02 -5.05
CA SER A 44 -14.76 19.90 -4.69
C SER A 44 -16.09 19.88 -5.46
N GLY A 45 -16.44 18.72 -6.01
CA GLY A 45 -17.77 18.45 -6.56
C GLY A 45 -18.06 16.95 -6.57
N SER A 46 -19.05 16.53 -5.78
CA SER A 46 -19.58 15.18 -5.70
C SER A 46 -20.39 14.78 -6.95
N ARG A 47 -20.30 13.51 -7.37
CA ARG A 47 -21.35 12.62 -7.96
C ARG A 47 -20.67 11.42 -8.64
N SER A 48 -20.89 10.20 -8.15
CA SER A 48 -21.97 9.26 -8.52
C SER A 48 -21.73 8.49 -9.82
N SER A 49 -21.32 7.23 -9.62
CA SER A 49 -21.82 5.98 -10.21
C SER A 49 -21.75 5.69 -11.73
N ARG A 50 -21.33 4.43 -11.97
CA ARG A 50 -21.53 3.52 -13.13
C ARG A 50 -20.49 3.53 -14.25
N GLY A 51 -20.06 2.32 -14.59
CA GLY A 51 -19.77 1.92 -15.97
C GLY A 51 -18.38 1.34 -16.18
N THR A 52 -18.28 0.02 -16.10
CA THR A 52 -17.26 -0.78 -16.78
C THR A 52 -17.12 -0.35 -18.25
N LYS A 53 -15.91 0.06 -18.64
CA LYS A 53 -15.40 -0.07 -20.01
C LYS A 53 -13.89 -0.34 -19.95
N ASN A 54 -13.53 -1.59 -20.21
CA ASN A 54 -12.26 -1.89 -20.87
C ASN A 54 -12.26 -1.09 -22.18
N SER A 55 -11.27 -0.23 -22.40
CA SER A 55 -10.76 0.10 -23.73
C SER A 55 -9.68 1.20 -23.60
N CYS A 56 -8.72 1.11 -24.52
CA CYS A 56 -7.89 2.21 -25.00
C CYS A 56 -6.66 2.58 -24.15
N MET A 57 -5.60 1.79 -24.33
CA MET A 57 -4.35 2.37 -24.82
C MET A 57 -4.66 3.07 -26.15
N ALA A 58 -5.14 4.31 -26.10
CA ALA A 58 -5.28 5.17 -27.27
C ALA A 58 -4.60 6.49 -26.96
N GLY A 59 -3.57 6.80 -27.74
CA GLY A 59 -2.91 8.10 -27.73
C GLY A 59 -1.51 8.12 -27.12
N VAL A 60 -0.61 7.24 -27.57
CA VAL A 60 0.77 7.72 -27.74
C VAL A 60 0.70 8.61 -28.98
N GLN A 61 0.61 9.92 -28.75
CA GLN A 61 0.75 10.90 -29.82
C GLN A 61 2.19 10.77 -30.34
N GLU A 62 2.31 10.09 -31.46
CA GLU A 62 3.52 9.83 -32.25
C GLU A 62 4.02 11.12 -32.94
N ARG A 63 4.16 12.20 -32.16
CA ARG A 63 4.49 13.54 -32.66
C ARG A 63 5.40 14.25 -31.67
N GLN A 64 6.67 13.83 -31.62
CA GLN A 64 7.85 14.67 -31.40
C GLN A 64 9.09 13.78 -31.23
N TYR A 65 9.45 13.07 -32.29
CA TYR A 65 10.82 12.54 -32.45
C TYR A 65 11.53 13.18 -33.64
N GLU A 66 11.06 14.36 -34.07
CA GLU A 66 11.54 15.09 -35.26
C GLU A 66 11.89 16.56 -34.95
N GLU A 67 12.02 16.95 -33.67
CA GLU A 67 12.41 18.32 -33.29
C GLU A 67 13.67 18.40 -32.42
N PHE A 68 14.37 17.29 -32.20
CA PHE A 68 15.66 17.29 -31.47
C PHE A 68 16.87 16.98 -32.36
N PHE A 69 16.68 16.40 -33.55
CA PHE A 69 17.73 16.28 -34.57
C PHE A 69 17.68 17.42 -35.61
N GLY A 70 16.97 18.50 -35.31
CA GLY A 70 16.93 19.71 -36.13
C GLY A 70 18.21 20.53 -35.97
N GLY A 71 19.25 20.20 -36.73
CA GLY A 71 20.38 21.12 -36.88
C GLY A 71 21.73 20.52 -37.23
N PHE A 72 21.82 19.53 -38.11
CA PHE A 72 23.06 19.26 -38.85
C PHE A 72 22.71 18.75 -40.25
N TYR A 73 21.93 19.54 -41.00
CA TYR A 73 21.98 19.44 -42.45
C TYR A 73 23.38 19.92 -42.84
N PHE A 74 24.27 18.98 -43.15
CA PHE A 74 25.45 19.30 -43.95
C PHE A 74 24.87 19.86 -45.25
N ASP A 75 25.09 21.15 -45.49
CA ASP A 75 24.71 21.80 -46.72
C ASP A 75 25.62 21.25 -47.83
N GLU A 76 25.28 20.07 -48.36
CA GLU A 76 26.09 19.38 -49.38
C GLU A 76 26.13 20.15 -50.71
N ASP A 77 25.29 21.17 -50.89
CA ASP A 77 25.23 21.95 -52.13
C ASP A 77 26.16 23.17 -52.16
N ALA A 78 26.90 23.47 -51.08
CA ALA A 78 27.85 24.60 -51.04
C ALA A 78 29.31 24.24 -51.41
N LEU A 79 29.61 22.96 -51.72
CA LEU A 79 30.96 22.52 -52.08
C LEU A 79 31.00 21.59 -53.31
N SER A 80 30.23 21.88 -54.34
CA SER A 80 30.45 21.31 -55.69
C SER A 80 31.26 22.30 -56.55
N LYS A 81 32.40 22.75 -56.04
CA LYS A 81 33.43 23.32 -56.91
C LYS A 81 34.35 22.17 -57.26
N ASP A 82 34.28 21.70 -58.50
CA ASP A 82 35.17 20.65 -59.01
C ASP A 82 36.61 21.14 -58.88
N ILE A 83 37.27 20.81 -57.77
CA ILE A 83 38.69 21.04 -57.58
C ILE A 83 39.36 20.02 -58.51
N SER A 84 39.88 20.50 -59.63
CA SER A 84 40.66 19.65 -60.54
C SER A 84 41.88 19.10 -59.79
N LEU A 85 41.87 17.81 -59.48
CA LEU A 85 42.97 17.08 -58.83
C LEU A 85 44.10 16.70 -59.80
N ASP A 86 44.12 17.31 -60.99
CA ASP A 86 45.10 17.02 -62.02
C ASP A 86 46.48 17.59 -61.61
N GLY A 87 47.46 16.71 -61.44
CA GLY A 87 48.80 17.03 -60.93
C GLY A 87 49.02 16.76 -59.44
N LEU A 88 47.97 16.47 -58.67
CA LEU A 88 48.08 16.11 -57.25
C LEU A 88 48.90 14.83 -57.06
N ASP A 89 48.79 13.88 -57.99
CA ASP A 89 49.57 12.63 -57.96
C ASP A 89 51.07 12.91 -57.99
N LYS A 90 51.50 13.95 -58.72
CA LYS A 90 52.91 14.33 -58.84
C LYS A 90 53.42 15.01 -57.56
N GLU A 91 52.61 15.88 -56.95
CA GLU A 91 52.94 16.50 -55.65
C GLU A 91 52.94 15.46 -54.51
N LEU A 92 52.02 14.48 -54.56
CA LEU A 92 51.98 13.39 -53.60
C LEU A 92 53.22 12.51 -53.71
N GLU A 93 53.66 12.16 -54.94
CA GLU A 93 54.92 11.45 -55.22
C GLU A 93 56.16 12.20 -54.68
N GLU A 94 56.19 13.53 -54.84
CA GLU A 94 57.31 14.38 -54.40
C GLU A 94 57.43 14.44 -52.88
N HIS A 95 56.31 14.31 -52.16
CA HIS A 95 56.23 14.35 -50.70
C HIS A 95 56.06 12.98 -50.02
N LYS A 96 56.15 11.86 -50.76
CA LYS A 96 55.95 10.49 -50.23
C LYS A 96 56.83 10.12 -49.04
N ASN A 97 58.04 10.66 -48.98
CA ASN A 97 59.03 10.30 -47.97
C ASN A 97 59.10 11.33 -46.82
N TYR A 98 58.10 12.21 -46.67
CA TYR A 98 58.02 13.06 -45.49
C TYR A 98 57.65 12.21 -44.28
N ASP A 99 58.66 11.86 -43.47
CA ASP A 99 58.49 11.13 -42.21
C ASP A 99 57.43 11.77 -41.29
N VAL A 100 57.32 13.10 -41.33
CA VAL A 100 56.30 13.87 -40.61
C VAL A 100 54.89 13.60 -41.15
N LEU A 101 54.70 13.54 -42.48
CA LEU A 101 53.39 13.26 -43.08
C LEU A 101 52.97 11.80 -42.85
N ILE A 102 53.91 10.86 -43.02
CA ILE A 102 53.68 9.44 -42.73
C ILE A 102 53.31 9.24 -41.25
N SER A 103 54.02 9.89 -40.32
CA SER A 103 53.69 9.81 -38.88
C SER A 103 52.35 10.45 -38.53
N ILE A 104 51.96 11.55 -39.17
CA ILE A 104 50.64 12.16 -38.99
C ILE A 104 49.54 11.24 -39.52
N LEU A 105 49.68 10.68 -40.72
CA LEU A 105 48.68 9.79 -41.33
C LEU A 105 48.53 8.48 -40.53
N THR A 106 49.64 7.86 -40.14
CA THR A 106 49.61 6.64 -39.31
C THR A 106 49.07 6.90 -37.91
N ASN A 107 49.27 8.09 -37.34
CA ASN A 107 48.64 8.46 -36.07
C ASN A 107 47.14 8.75 -36.23
N GLY A 108 46.73 9.35 -37.35
CA GLY A 108 45.32 9.56 -37.69
C GLY A 108 44.57 8.25 -37.89
N GLU A 109 45.21 7.25 -38.51
CA GLU A 109 44.70 5.88 -38.61
C GLU A 109 44.51 5.25 -37.23
N LYS A 110 45.53 5.30 -36.36
CA LYS A 110 45.41 4.83 -34.97
C LYS A 110 44.31 5.54 -34.19
N GLN A 111 44.12 6.84 -34.38
CA GLN A 111 43.05 7.59 -33.72
C GLN A 111 41.65 7.16 -34.20
N ARG A 112 41.49 6.88 -35.50
CA ARG A 112 40.24 6.31 -36.05
C ARG A 112 39.98 4.91 -35.50
N ASP A 113 41.01 4.07 -35.41
CA ASP A 113 40.88 2.72 -34.84
C ASP A 113 40.50 2.79 -33.35
N MET A 114 41.08 3.73 -32.60
CA MET A 114 40.68 3.97 -31.21
C MET A 114 39.25 4.50 -31.10
N ALA A 115 38.84 5.42 -31.98
CA ALA A 115 37.47 5.96 -31.97
C ALA A 115 36.45 4.85 -32.27
N THR A 116 36.66 4.06 -33.33
CA THR A 116 35.77 2.93 -33.69
C THR A 116 35.73 1.87 -32.59
N MET A 117 36.85 1.58 -31.93
CA MET A 117 36.90 0.67 -30.79
C MET A 117 36.13 1.22 -29.57
N VAL A 118 36.27 2.51 -29.26
CA VAL A 118 35.54 3.15 -28.15
C VAL A 118 34.04 3.19 -28.43
N GLU A 119 33.63 3.48 -29.67
CA GLU A 119 32.23 3.42 -30.10
C GLU A 119 31.67 2.00 -29.98
N GLY A 120 32.42 0.98 -30.39
CA GLY A 120 32.04 -0.42 -30.21
C GLY A 120 31.89 -0.79 -28.74
N ASN A 121 32.84 -0.41 -27.89
CA ASN A 121 32.77 -0.64 -26.45
C ASN A 121 31.58 0.09 -25.81
N LEU A 122 31.28 1.31 -26.24
CA LEU A 122 30.14 2.07 -25.75
C LEU A 122 28.83 1.39 -26.15
N GLY A 123 28.72 0.90 -27.38
CA GLY A 123 27.57 0.13 -27.85
C GLY A 123 27.36 -1.16 -27.06
N HIS A 124 28.44 -1.88 -26.74
CA HIS A 124 28.38 -3.06 -25.87
C HIS A 124 27.92 -2.72 -24.45
N ILE A 125 28.48 -1.67 -23.85
CA ILE A 125 28.09 -1.22 -22.51
C ILE A 125 26.61 -0.80 -22.50
N GLU A 126 26.13 -0.10 -23.54
CA GLU A 126 24.73 0.29 -23.64
C GLU A 126 23.80 -0.93 -23.72
N GLN A 127 24.16 -1.93 -24.52
CA GLN A 127 23.42 -3.19 -24.62
C GLN A 127 23.38 -3.93 -23.27
N ASP A 128 24.51 -4.00 -22.57
CA ASP A 128 24.60 -4.64 -21.25
C ASP A 128 23.72 -3.90 -20.22
N LEU A 129 23.72 -2.56 -20.23
CA LEU A 129 22.89 -1.75 -19.34
C LEU A 129 21.39 -1.90 -19.62
N ILE A 130 21.01 -1.98 -20.90
CA ILE A 130 19.62 -2.26 -21.29
C ILE A 130 19.21 -3.65 -20.81
N GLN A 131 20.09 -4.64 -20.97
CA GLN A 131 19.82 -6.01 -20.54
C GLN A 131 19.67 -6.12 -19.03
N ASP A 132 20.54 -5.46 -18.26
CA ASP A 132 20.42 -5.39 -16.79
C ASP A 132 19.14 -4.66 -16.37
N TYR A 133 18.76 -3.58 -17.04
CA TYR A 133 17.50 -2.88 -16.76
C TYR A 133 16.28 -3.76 -17.02
N ILE A 134 16.26 -4.53 -18.10
CA ILE A 134 15.16 -5.47 -18.41
C ILE A 134 15.10 -6.56 -17.34
N LYS A 135 16.25 -7.11 -16.94
CA LYS A 135 16.31 -8.13 -15.89
C LYS A 135 15.83 -7.63 -14.53
N ASP A 136 16.20 -6.40 -14.16
CA ASP A 136 15.73 -5.77 -12.93
C ASP A 136 14.22 -5.47 -12.98
N ASN A 137 13.67 -5.24 -14.18
CA ASN A 137 12.23 -5.04 -14.36
C ASN A 137 11.41 -6.28 -13.94
N ASP A 138 11.86 -7.49 -14.30
CA ASP A 138 11.20 -8.73 -13.90
C ASP A 138 11.13 -8.87 -12.37
N SER A 139 12.23 -8.51 -11.69
CA SER A 139 12.28 -8.48 -10.21
C SER A 139 11.29 -7.48 -9.62
N LEU A 140 11.15 -6.30 -10.22
CA LEU A 140 10.18 -5.29 -9.80
C LEU A 140 8.74 -5.76 -10.02
N VAL A 141 8.45 -6.45 -11.13
CA VAL A 141 7.14 -7.03 -11.41
C VAL A 141 6.81 -8.11 -10.37
N LEU A 142 7.74 -9.00 -10.06
CA LEU A 142 7.55 -10.01 -9.01
C LEU A 142 7.27 -9.37 -7.64
N LEU A 143 8.01 -8.31 -7.28
CA LEU A 143 7.76 -7.59 -6.03
C LEU A 143 6.36 -6.94 -6.03
N HIS A 144 5.95 -6.35 -7.15
CA HIS A 144 4.62 -5.78 -7.29
C HIS A 144 3.53 -6.84 -7.11
N ASP A 145 3.71 -8.03 -7.70
CA ASP A 145 2.78 -9.14 -7.55
C ASP A 145 2.70 -9.63 -6.10
N GLN A 146 3.84 -9.72 -5.40
CA GLN A 146 3.87 -10.07 -3.97
C GLN A 146 3.17 -9.02 -3.09
N ILE A 147 3.36 -7.73 -3.38
CA ILE A 147 2.66 -6.65 -2.69
C ILE A 147 1.15 -6.76 -2.97
N HIS A 148 0.77 -7.04 -4.21
CA HIS A 148 -0.62 -7.21 -4.59
C HIS A 148 -1.28 -8.39 -3.87
N ASP A 149 -0.59 -9.52 -3.77
CA ASP A 149 -1.05 -10.68 -3.01
C ASP A 149 -1.23 -10.34 -1.52
N CYS A 150 -0.31 -9.57 -0.94
CA CYS A 150 -0.45 -9.08 0.43
C CYS A 150 -1.67 -8.16 0.59
N ASP A 151 -1.93 -7.27 -0.36
CA ASP A 151 -3.13 -6.41 -0.35
C ASP A 151 -4.43 -7.23 -0.42
N ILE A 152 -4.44 -8.32 -1.21
CA ILE A 152 -5.58 -9.24 -1.26
C ILE A 152 -5.80 -9.89 0.11
N VAL A 153 -4.75 -10.42 0.74
CA VAL A 153 -4.84 -11.04 2.08
C VAL A 153 -5.31 -10.02 3.12
N LEU A 154 -4.76 -8.80 3.11
CA LEU A 154 -5.18 -7.73 4.03
C LEU A 154 -6.65 -7.34 3.80
N SER A 155 -7.10 -7.31 2.55
CA SER A 155 -8.50 -7.05 2.22
C SER A 155 -9.43 -8.14 2.75
N GLN A 156 -9.04 -9.41 2.63
CA GLN A 156 -9.79 -10.54 3.19
C GLN A 156 -9.89 -10.45 4.72
N ILE A 157 -8.78 -10.14 5.40
CA ILE A 157 -8.78 -9.91 6.85
C ILE A 157 -9.69 -8.73 7.21
N GLY A 158 -9.63 -7.63 6.45
CA GLY A 158 -10.51 -6.48 6.63
C GLY A 158 -11.99 -6.85 6.53
N SER A 159 -12.36 -7.64 5.52
CA SER A 159 -13.73 -8.14 5.35
C SER A 159 -14.16 -9.03 6.51
N LEU A 160 -13.29 -9.93 6.99
CA LEU A 160 -13.58 -10.83 8.10
C LEU A 160 -13.80 -10.04 9.41
N LEU A 161 -12.91 -9.09 9.72
CA LEU A 161 -13.03 -8.24 10.90
C LEU A 161 -14.29 -7.37 10.86
N SER A 162 -14.63 -6.84 9.69
CA SER A 162 -15.90 -6.11 9.48
C SER A 162 -17.10 -7.02 9.75
N GLY A 163 -17.06 -8.26 9.27
CA GLY A 163 -18.06 -9.28 9.58
C GLY A 163 -18.20 -9.51 11.09
N PHE A 164 -17.10 -9.74 11.81
CA PHE A 164 -17.13 -9.90 13.26
C PHE A 164 -17.70 -8.69 13.99
N GLN A 165 -17.39 -7.47 13.55
CA GLN A 165 -17.96 -6.26 14.13
C GLN A 165 -19.49 -6.23 13.98
N VAL A 166 -20.01 -6.60 12.82
CA VAL A 166 -21.46 -6.69 12.57
C VAL A 166 -22.09 -7.75 13.47
N HIS A 167 -21.50 -8.95 13.53
CA HIS A 167 -22.01 -10.04 14.36
C HIS A 167 -22.02 -9.69 15.86
N ILE A 168 -20.94 -9.10 16.38
CA ILE A 168 -20.88 -8.67 17.79
C ILE A 168 -21.91 -7.59 18.07
N ARG A 169 -22.12 -6.65 17.13
CA ARG A 169 -23.15 -5.61 17.27
C ARG A 169 -24.56 -6.20 17.30
N SER A 170 -24.86 -7.17 16.44
CA SER A 170 -26.15 -7.90 16.45
C SER A 170 -26.34 -8.63 17.77
N LEU A 171 -25.36 -9.45 18.16
CA LEU A 171 -25.40 -10.22 19.40
C LEU A 171 -25.59 -9.31 20.63
N SER A 172 -24.89 -8.17 20.67
CA SER A 172 -25.03 -7.19 21.75
C SER A 172 -26.42 -6.56 21.79
N SER A 173 -27.01 -6.28 20.61
CA SER A 173 -28.38 -5.79 20.51
C SER A 173 -29.40 -6.82 20.99
N GLU A 174 -29.23 -8.08 20.60
CA GLU A 174 -30.07 -9.20 21.05
C GLU A 174 -29.98 -9.41 22.56
N LEU A 175 -28.76 -9.40 23.11
CA LEU A 175 -28.52 -9.49 24.55
C LEU A 175 -29.20 -8.35 25.31
N ARG A 176 -29.11 -7.12 24.79
CA ARG A 176 -29.77 -5.95 25.38
C ARG A 176 -31.29 -6.08 25.34
N SER A 177 -31.87 -6.54 24.23
CA SER A 177 -33.32 -6.79 24.13
C SER A 177 -33.78 -7.86 25.12
N LEU A 178 -33.01 -8.94 25.27
CA LEU A 178 -33.32 -10.00 26.23
C LEU A 178 -33.26 -9.48 27.67
N HIS A 179 -32.25 -8.67 27.99
CA HIS A 179 -32.13 -8.03 29.30
C HIS A 179 -33.30 -7.09 29.60
N GLU A 180 -33.71 -6.26 28.64
CA GLU A 180 -34.88 -5.39 28.77
C GLU A 180 -36.17 -6.19 29.03
N LYS A 181 -36.38 -7.28 28.29
CA LYS A 181 -37.51 -8.20 28.54
C LYS A 181 -37.45 -8.81 29.95
N SER A 182 -36.27 -9.19 30.42
CA SER A 182 -36.09 -9.72 31.78
C SER A 182 -36.46 -8.69 32.86
N LEU A 183 -36.05 -7.44 32.67
CA LEU A 183 -36.43 -6.35 33.57
C LEU A 183 -37.94 -6.08 33.56
N ASP A 184 -38.58 -6.05 32.38
CA ASP A 184 -40.04 -5.89 32.25
C ASP A 184 -40.79 -6.99 33.01
N LEU A 185 -40.43 -8.26 32.79
CA LEU A 185 -41.01 -9.39 33.51
C LEU A 185 -40.81 -9.26 35.03
N GLY A 186 -39.63 -8.78 35.45
CA GLY A 186 -39.34 -8.50 36.85
C GLY A 186 -40.29 -7.46 37.46
N VAL A 187 -40.57 -6.37 36.74
CA VAL A 187 -41.53 -5.33 37.17
C VAL A 187 -42.95 -5.90 37.22
N ARG A 188 -43.38 -6.61 36.18
CA ARG A 188 -44.71 -7.22 36.12
C ARG A 188 -44.95 -8.22 37.25
N LEU A 189 -43.95 -9.03 37.58
CA LEU A 189 -44.01 -9.97 38.70
C LEU A 189 -44.11 -9.22 40.03
N LYS A 190 -43.31 -8.18 40.25
CA LYS A 190 -43.39 -7.34 41.46
C LYS A 190 -44.76 -6.71 41.63
N ASN A 191 -45.32 -6.16 40.55
CA ASN A 191 -46.67 -5.57 40.56
C ASN A 191 -47.73 -6.62 40.90
N ARG A 192 -47.64 -7.82 40.31
CA ARG A 192 -48.57 -8.92 40.61
C ARG A 192 -48.48 -9.34 42.07
N LYS A 193 -47.28 -9.52 42.63
CA LYS A 193 -47.09 -9.84 44.06
C LYS A 193 -47.64 -8.76 44.97
N LEU A 194 -47.39 -7.48 44.66
CA LEU A 194 -47.94 -6.36 45.43
C LEU A 194 -49.48 -6.36 45.42
N ALA A 195 -50.08 -6.59 44.25
CA ALA A 195 -51.53 -6.71 44.14
C ALA A 195 -52.05 -7.90 44.95
N GLU A 196 -51.43 -9.07 44.80
CA GLU A 196 -51.78 -10.29 45.54
C GLU A 196 -51.73 -10.06 47.05
N THR A 197 -50.67 -9.46 47.59
CA THR A 197 -50.56 -9.16 49.02
C THR A 197 -51.63 -8.18 49.49
N LYS A 198 -51.92 -7.13 48.70
CA LYS A 198 -52.98 -6.17 49.03
C LYS A 198 -54.36 -6.82 49.01
N LEU A 199 -54.64 -7.66 48.01
CA LEU A 199 -55.91 -8.39 47.92
C LEU A 199 -56.05 -9.40 49.06
N ALA A 200 -54.99 -10.15 49.39
CA ALA A 200 -55.01 -11.12 50.49
C ALA A 200 -55.34 -10.44 51.82
N ALA A 201 -54.66 -9.33 52.15
CA ALA A 201 -54.94 -8.56 53.35
C ALA A 201 -56.39 -8.03 53.40
N PHE A 202 -56.91 -7.56 52.27
CA PHE A 202 -58.31 -7.12 52.18
C PHE A 202 -59.30 -8.29 52.38
N VAL A 203 -59.03 -9.46 51.78
CA VAL A 203 -59.87 -10.65 51.95
C VAL A 203 -59.89 -11.11 53.41
N GLU A 204 -58.75 -11.06 54.10
CA GLU A 204 -58.66 -11.38 55.54
C GLU A 204 -59.50 -10.43 56.40
N GLU A 205 -59.61 -9.15 56.02
CA GLU A 205 -60.39 -8.15 56.77
C GLU A 205 -61.91 -8.34 56.62
N ILE A 206 -62.38 -8.77 55.44
CA ILE A 206 -63.82 -8.92 55.17
C ILE A 206 -64.37 -10.31 55.55
N VAL A 207 -63.51 -11.32 55.66
CA VAL A 207 -63.92 -12.69 55.99
C VAL A 207 -64.34 -12.73 57.46
N ALA A 208 -65.58 -13.15 57.70
CA ALA A 208 -66.09 -13.39 59.05
C ALA A 208 -65.24 -14.49 59.71
N PRO A 209 -64.64 -14.24 60.90
CA PRO A 209 -63.87 -15.26 61.60
C PRO A 209 -64.74 -16.49 61.88
N PRO A 210 -64.20 -17.71 61.79
CA PRO A 210 -64.98 -18.93 62.02
C PRO A 210 -65.59 -18.98 63.42
N GLY A 211 -64.95 -18.34 64.43
CA GLY A 211 -65.55 -18.18 65.76
C GLY A 211 -66.82 -17.32 65.77
N LEU A 212 -66.89 -16.27 64.95
CA LEU A 212 -68.10 -15.46 64.77
C LEU A 212 -69.19 -16.26 64.06
N VAL A 213 -68.82 -17.02 63.03
CA VAL A 213 -69.76 -17.88 62.28
C VAL A 213 -70.34 -18.95 63.20
N ASN A 214 -69.51 -19.63 63.98
CA ASN A 214 -69.98 -20.64 64.95
C ASN A 214 -70.84 -20.00 66.04
N ALA A 215 -70.50 -18.81 66.54
CA ALA A 215 -71.34 -18.10 67.52
C ALA A 215 -72.73 -17.73 66.97
N ILE A 216 -72.86 -17.49 65.66
CA ILE A 216 -74.16 -17.24 65.01
C ILE A 216 -74.94 -18.54 64.78
N ILE A 217 -74.26 -19.64 64.44
CA ILE A 217 -74.88 -20.94 64.15
C ILE A 217 -75.28 -21.67 65.44
N ASP A 218 -74.38 -21.71 66.43
CA ASP A 218 -74.58 -22.36 67.73
C ASP A 218 -75.32 -21.44 68.72
N GLY A 219 -75.34 -20.13 68.45
CA GLY A 219 -76.10 -19.16 69.21
C GLY A 219 -77.57 -19.22 68.83
N GLU A 220 -78.36 -19.94 69.62
CA GLU A 220 -79.72 -19.49 69.91
C GLU A 220 -79.63 -17.98 70.19
N PHE A 221 -80.21 -17.15 69.32
CA PHE A 221 -80.65 -15.84 69.74
C PHE A 221 -81.51 -16.10 70.97
N LEU A 222 -80.96 -15.83 72.16
CA LEU A 222 -81.69 -15.75 73.40
C LEU A 222 -82.68 -14.58 73.25
N LEU A 223 -83.77 -14.84 72.53
CA LEU A 223 -85.09 -14.29 72.77
C LEU A 223 -85.60 -14.90 74.10
N ALA A 224 -84.84 -14.73 75.17
CA ALA A 224 -85.40 -14.52 76.49
C ALA A 224 -85.74 -13.00 76.49
N GLY A 225 -86.97 -12.57 76.21
CA GLY A 225 -88.19 -13.23 76.61
C GLY A 225 -88.32 -13.28 78.13
N LYS A 226 -87.86 -12.22 78.86
CA LYS A 226 -88.40 -11.73 80.14
C LYS A 226 -87.58 -10.54 80.65
#